data_AF-A0AAU6HCF3-F1
#
_entry.id   AF-A0AAU6HCF3-F1
#
_cell.length_a   1.000
_cell.length_b   1.000
_cell.length_c   1.000
_cell.angle_alpha   90.00
_cell.angle_beta   90.00
_cell.angle_gamma   90.00
#
_symmetry.space_group_name_H-M   'P 1'
#
loop_
_entity.id
_entity.type
_entity.pdbx_description
1 polymer ?
#
loop_
_entity_poly.entity_id
_entity_poly.type
_entity_poly.pdbx_seq_one_letter_code
_entity_poly.pdbx_strand_id
1 'polypeptide(L)'
;MAGRTSPSTGGATRRTLLAGTAAALAGALSGCDSAPPAGRQTSDDAEAPVVTGHKPKGKDVIDVVADCGAKGDGRTDDSRAFARAYSYAAGRVWDHIGRTVVDIPAGTYLIRAPNALLDARKGKLKANGLRFRGAGKRMTQLIFAPHQAEDAYLCRNEDSWANVTFEQLGFACGTPGASFFYSYSTGQAQDYRFTECEWTGEWTYGVALDGSNTNSEMRWDACRVGGAYRKAFLYSGLSQNSLSRKQQDQFLNYWFNDMKVEYSWGNFLEFPYGGSITCRGGSYIITGSRPEDSPDYGGTSTFFRFPRGPHHDSVQRFHAEDIRFEVRTPDTVVMDCAWESGTVHFNDCDDTANAFKSFAQDSRPHRYRIGARGPLVRYDSCQLSGQHSYEPDGTGGAGPRARYDMCHFRNHSQQDFIAGSGDRVSFVDCLGS
;
A
#
# COMPACT_ATOMS: atom_id res chain seq x y z
N MET A 1 55.14 12.83 -24.54
CA MET A 1 56.26 12.05 -23.96
C MET A 1 56.24 12.32 -22.47
N ALA A 2 55.80 11.36 -21.65
CA ALA A 2 56.69 10.46 -20.88
C ALA A 2 57.66 11.24 -20.00
N GLY A 3 57.72 11.10 -18.68
CA GLY A 3 57.03 10.24 -17.71
C GLY A 3 57.50 10.66 -16.31
N ARG A 4 56.78 10.28 -15.27
CA ARG A 4 57.27 10.35 -13.89
C ARG A 4 56.94 9.06 -13.15
N THR A 5 57.97 8.57 -12.48
CA THR A 5 58.10 7.32 -11.72
C THR A 5 57.53 7.44 -10.29
N SER A 6 56.79 6.39 -9.89
CA SER A 6 56.58 5.67 -8.59
C SER A 6 56.96 6.29 -7.22
N PRO A 7 56.52 5.73 -6.05
CA PRO A 7 55.55 4.64 -5.78
C PRO A 7 54.47 5.01 -4.73
N SER A 8 53.32 4.30 -4.77
CA SER A 8 52.33 4.30 -3.68
C SER A 8 52.61 3.17 -2.68
N THR A 9 52.87 3.53 -1.43
CA THR A 9 52.88 2.62 -0.28
C THR A 9 51.47 2.36 0.22
N GLY A 10 51.23 1.10 0.61
CA GLY A 10 49.92 0.55 0.92
C GLY A 10 49.23 1.11 2.16
N GLY A 11 47.91 0.87 2.17
CA GLY A 11 47.01 1.06 3.28
C GLY A 11 45.73 0.27 2.99
N ALA A 12 45.76 -1.02 3.26
CA ALA A 12 44.57 -1.86 3.24
C ALA A 12 43.72 -1.53 4.47
N THR A 13 42.54 -0.94 4.28
CA THR A 13 41.52 -0.83 5.33
C THR A 13 40.26 -1.55 4.90
N ARG A 14 39.99 -2.65 5.61
CA ARG A 14 38.75 -3.42 5.58
C ARG A 14 37.55 -2.54 5.99
N ARG A 15 36.56 -2.47 5.11
CA ARG A 15 35.14 -2.11 5.36
C ARG A 15 34.34 -2.83 4.28
N THR A 16 33.12 -3.33 4.44
CA THR A 16 32.25 -3.71 5.56
C THR A 16 31.17 -4.51 4.84
N LEU A 17 30.88 -5.75 5.25
CA LEU A 17 29.71 -6.48 4.77
C LEU A 17 29.12 -7.27 5.93
N LEU A 18 27.78 -7.39 5.86
CA LEU A 18 26.82 -8.06 6.75
C LEU A 18 26.28 -7.14 7.86
N ALA A 19 25.09 -6.56 7.73
CA ALA A 19 23.75 -7.12 7.53
C ALA A 19 23.22 -7.87 8.77
N GLY A 20 22.03 -7.43 9.21
CA GLY A 20 21.15 -8.18 10.11
C GLY A 20 21.05 -7.61 11.52
N THR A 21 19.86 -7.09 11.84
CA THR A 21 18.99 -7.38 13.02
C THR A 21 18.07 -6.17 13.24
N ALA A 22 16.80 -6.29 12.90
CA ALA A 22 15.70 -6.85 13.71
C ALA A 22 15.03 -5.74 14.54
N ALA A 23 13.87 -5.30 14.05
CA ALA A 23 12.95 -4.46 14.79
C ALA A 23 12.27 -5.30 15.88
N ALA A 24 12.51 -4.96 17.14
CA ALA A 24 11.75 -5.46 18.27
C ALA A 24 10.68 -4.42 18.65
N LEU A 25 9.41 -4.75 18.40
CA LEU A 25 8.29 -4.11 19.07
C LEU A 25 8.16 -4.72 20.47
N ALA A 26 8.24 -3.89 21.51
CA ALA A 26 7.85 -4.24 22.86
C ALA A 26 6.98 -3.12 23.43
N GLY A 27 5.68 -3.39 23.54
CA GLY A 27 4.78 -2.64 24.40
C GLY A 27 4.79 -3.25 25.80
N ALA A 28 5.18 -2.46 26.81
CA ALA A 28 4.65 -2.46 28.17
C ALA A 28 5.48 -1.48 29.02
N LEU A 29 4.92 -0.32 29.33
CA LEU A 29 5.43 0.60 30.34
C LEU A 29 4.96 0.11 31.72
N SER A 30 5.87 -0.40 32.55
CA SER A 30 5.69 -0.56 34.01
C SER A 30 7.05 -0.76 34.69
N GLY A 31 7.40 0.14 35.62
CA GLY A 31 8.33 -0.12 36.72
C GLY A 31 9.83 -0.13 36.41
N CYS A 32 10.49 1.01 36.67
CA CYS A 32 11.95 1.05 36.85
C CYS A 32 12.29 0.52 38.24
N ASP A 33 12.89 -0.66 38.33
CA ASP A 33 13.71 -1.04 39.49
C ASP A 33 15.01 -1.68 38.99
N SER A 34 16.11 -1.25 39.59
CA SER A 34 17.47 -1.51 39.14
C SER A 34 17.92 -2.91 39.57
N ALA A 35 18.26 -3.78 38.62
CA ALA A 35 18.89 -5.09 38.88
C ALA A 35 20.37 -5.09 38.43
N PRO A 36 21.26 -5.83 39.13
CA PRO A 36 22.71 -5.80 38.93
C PRO A 36 23.13 -6.57 37.65
N PRO A 37 24.38 -6.42 37.17
CA PRO A 37 24.75 -6.85 35.82
C PRO A 37 24.67 -8.38 35.66
N ALA A 38 23.94 -8.80 34.64
CA ALA A 38 23.75 -10.20 34.29
C ALA A 38 25.08 -10.85 33.89
N GLY A 39 25.32 -12.03 34.46
CA GLY A 39 26.31 -12.97 33.99
C GLY A 39 26.04 -13.36 32.54
N ARG A 40 27.12 -13.64 31.82
CA ARG A 40 27.18 -14.04 30.42
C ARG A 40 26.37 -15.33 30.20
N GLN A 41 25.10 -15.21 29.81
CA GLN A 41 24.31 -16.36 29.33
C GLN A 41 24.58 -16.59 27.85
N THR A 42 24.98 -17.81 27.54
CA THR A 42 25.14 -18.35 26.19
C THR A 42 23.80 -18.39 25.48
N SER A 43 23.77 -17.98 24.22
CA SER A 43 22.58 -17.70 23.40
C SER A 43 21.83 -18.93 22.87
N ASP A 44 22.07 -20.13 23.41
CA ASP A 44 21.64 -21.39 22.77
C ASP A 44 20.50 -22.14 23.50
N ASP A 45 20.00 -21.63 24.62
CA ASP A 45 18.89 -22.25 25.38
C ASP A 45 17.52 -21.59 25.08
N ALA A 46 17.22 -21.35 23.80
CA ALA A 46 15.86 -20.94 23.41
C ALA A 46 14.93 -22.17 23.48
N GLU A 47 14.33 -22.42 24.64
CA GLU A 47 13.25 -23.41 24.75
C GLU A 47 12.08 -23.01 23.83
N ALA A 48 11.60 -23.99 23.04
CA ALA A 48 10.44 -23.77 22.19
C ALA A 48 9.24 -23.37 23.07
N PRO A 49 8.46 -22.35 22.68
CA PRO A 49 7.32 -21.90 23.47
C PRO A 49 6.35 -23.06 23.68
N VAL A 50 5.90 -23.24 24.93
CA VAL A 50 4.91 -24.25 25.31
C VAL A 50 3.59 -23.92 24.63
N VAL A 51 3.22 -24.69 23.61
CA VAL A 51 1.91 -24.58 22.94
C VAL A 51 0.86 -25.19 23.85
N THR A 52 -0.07 -24.37 24.33
CA THR A 52 -1.17 -24.86 25.18
C THR A 52 -2.37 -25.24 24.31
N GLY A 53 -2.98 -26.40 24.57
CA GLY A 53 -4.15 -26.89 23.84
C GLY A 53 -3.88 -28.07 22.89
N HIS A 54 -4.96 -28.64 22.37
CA HIS A 54 -4.91 -29.82 21.50
C HIS A 54 -4.95 -29.39 20.03
N LYS A 55 -4.05 -29.92 19.17
CA LYS A 55 -4.10 -29.73 17.71
C LYS A 55 -5.36 -30.39 17.13
N PRO A 56 -6.30 -29.64 16.52
CA PRO A 56 -7.37 -30.19 15.71
C PRO A 56 -6.89 -31.26 14.71
N LYS A 57 -7.64 -32.36 14.61
CA LYS A 57 -7.44 -33.39 13.57
C LYS A 57 -7.69 -32.82 12.17
N GLY A 58 -6.91 -33.28 11.19
CA GLY A 58 -7.03 -32.88 9.78
C GLY A 58 -5.71 -32.45 9.15
N LYS A 59 -5.75 -32.16 7.85
CA LYS A 59 -4.64 -31.69 7.03
C LYS A 59 -4.25 -30.25 7.37
N ASP A 60 -2.96 -29.94 7.28
CA ASP A 60 -2.41 -28.58 7.43
C ASP A 60 -2.49 -27.78 6.11
N VAL A 61 -2.72 -28.45 4.99
CA VAL A 61 -3.04 -27.84 3.70
C VAL A 61 -4.40 -28.35 3.25
N ILE A 62 -5.29 -27.44 2.85
CA ILE A 62 -6.58 -27.77 2.26
C ILE A 62 -6.63 -27.28 0.81
N ASP A 63 -6.93 -28.19 -0.12
CA ASP A 63 -7.03 -27.88 -1.55
C ASP A 63 -8.49 -27.54 -1.91
N VAL A 64 -8.72 -26.37 -2.50
CA VAL A 64 -10.09 -25.92 -2.84
C VAL A 64 -10.77 -26.83 -3.89
N VAL A 65 -10.01 -27.49 -4.76
CA VAL A 65 -10.50 -28.43 -5.78
C VAL A 65 -10.65 -29.82 -5.18
N ALA A 66 -9.56 -30.40 -4.67
CA ALA A 66 -9.53 -31.81 -4.26
C ALA A 66 -10.33 -32.06 -2.97
N ASP A 67 -10.25 -31.14 -2.01
CA ASP A 67 -10.92 -31.30 -0.70
C ASP A 67 -12.26 -30.56 -0.64
N CYS A 68 -12.40 -29.45 -1.37
CA CYS A 68 -13.60 -28.62 -1.31
C CYS A 68 -14.46 -28.67 -2.57
N GLY A 69 -14.05 -29.33 -3.65
CA GLY A 69 -14.88 -29.57 -4.83
C GLY A 69 -15.07 -28.37 -5.76
N ALA A 70 -14.21 -27.36 -5.71
CA ALA A 70 -14.14 -26.32 -6.74
C ALA A 70 -13.85 -26.93 -8.12
N LYS A 71 -14.31 -26.29 -9.19
CA LYS A 71 -14.08 -26.72 -10.58
C LYS A 71 -12.96 -25.96 -11.25
N GLY A 72 -12.85 -24.65 -11.02
CA GLY A 72 -11.77 -23.86 -11.63
C GLY A 72 -11.88 -23.74 -13.16
N ASP A 73 -13.09 -23.85 -13.72
CA ASP A 73 -13.38 -23.83 -15.16
C ASP A 73 -13.84 -22.45 -15.70
N GLY A 74 -13.89 -21.44 -14.82
CA GLY A 74 -14.32 -20.07 -15.09
C GLY A 74 -15.83 -19.90 -15.28
N ARG A 75 -16.62 -20.95 -15.08
CA ARG A 75 -18.07 -20.97 -15.38
C ARG A 75 -18.90 -21.46 -14.20
N THR A 76 -18.45 -22.51 -13.54
CA THR A 76 -19.09 -23.06 -12.34
C THR A 76 -18.91 -22.09 -11.19
N ASP A 77 -19.99 -21.80 -10.45
CA ASP A 77 -19.91 -20.98 -9.25
C ASP A 77 -19.21 -21.78 -8.12
N ASP A 78 -17.94 -21.44 -7.89
CA ASP A 78 -17.06 -22.09 -6.93
C ASP A 78 -17.21 -21.51 -5.51
N SER A 79 -18.10 -20.55 -5.29
CA SER A 79 -18.28 -19.85 -4.00
C SER A 79 -18.38 -20.80 -2.79
N ARG A 80 -19.15 -21.89 -2.92
CA ARG A 80 -19.33 -22.85 -1.82
C ARG A 80 -18.05 -23.62 -1.49
N ALA A 81 -17.19 -23.87 -2.47
CA ALA A 81 -15.92 -24.56 -2.24
C ALA A 81 -14.94 -23.66 -1.47
N PHE A 82 -14.84 -22.39 -1.87
CA PHE A 82 -14.01 -21.40 -1.16
C PHE A 82 -14.51 -21.15 0.27
N ALA A 83 -15.83 -21.01 0.46
CA ALA A 83 -16.41 -20.84 1.79
C ALA A 83 -16.13 -22.06 2.71
N ARG A 84 -16.13 -23.28 2.15
CA ARG A 84 -15.73 -24.50 2.88
C ARG A 84 -14.25 -24.47 3.27
N ALA A 85 -13.37 -24.09 2.34
CA ALA A 85 -11.93 -24.02 2.60
C ALA A 85 -11.60 -23.02 3.71
N TYR A 86 -12.21 -21.82 3.67
CA TYR A 86 -12.09 -20.83 4.74
C TYR A 86 -12.63 -21.36 6.07
N SER A 87 -13.83 -21.93 6.08
CA SER A 87 -14.45 -22.48 7.30
C SER A 87 -13.58 -23.58 7.93
N TYR A 88 -12.96 -24.42 7.11
CA TYR A 88 -12.02 -25.43 7.57
C TYR A 88 -10.77 -24.80 8.20
N ALA A 89 -10.17 -23.79 7.54
CA ALA A 89 -9.01 -23.08 8.08
C ALA A 89 -9.32 -22.40 9.42
N ALA A 90 -10.45 -21.70 9.51
CA ALA A 90 -10.93 -21.05 10.73
C ALA A 90 -11.24 -22.04 11.85
N GLY A 91 -11.87 -23.17 11.54
CA GLY A 91 -12.15 -24.25 12.50
C GLY A 91 -10.89 -24.97 13.01
N ARG A 92 -9.74 -24.73 12.38
CA ARG A 92 -8.42 -25.25 12.78
C ARG A 92 -7.55 -24.22 13.48
N VAL A 93 -8.10 -23.09 13.93
CA VAL A 93 -7.36 -22.21 14.83
C VAL A 93 -7.25 -22.88 16.20
N TRP A 94 -6.03 -22.94 16.72
CA TRP A 94 -5.78 -23.32 18.11
C TRP A 94 -4.67 -22.46 18.68
N ASP A 95 -4.80 -22.13 19.96
CA ASP A 95 -3.87 -21.24 20.66
C ASP A 95 -3.70 -19.90 19.90
N HIS A 96 -4.82 -19.35 19.42
CA HIS A 96 -4.88 -18.11 18.63
C HIS A 96 -4.02 -18.09 17.37
N ILE A 97 -3.59 -19.24 16.85
CA ILE A 97 -2.74 -19.32 15.66
C ILE A 97 -3.42 -20.19 14.61
N GLY A 98 -3.64 -19.63 13.43
CA GLY A 98 -4.02 -20.39 12.24
C GLY A 98 -2.77 -20.98 11.58
N ARG A 99 -2.82 -22.28 11.31
CA ARG A 99 -1.70 -23.03 10.71
C ARG A 99 -2.09 -23.70 9.40
N THR A 100 -3.26 -23.35 8.87
CA THR A 100 -3.81 -23.94 7.65
C THR A 100 -3.43 -23.11 6.44
N VAL A 101 -2.89 -23.75 5.41
CA VAL A 101 -2.73 -23.15 4.08
C VAL A 101 -3.93 -23.55 3.22
N VAL A 102 -4.62 -22.56 2.66
CA VAL A 102 -5.64 -22.76 1.63
C VAL A 102 -4.93 -22.75 0.27
N ASP A 103 -4.81 -23.93 -0.33
CA ASP A 103 -4.17 -24.13 -1.62
C ASP A 103 -5.21 -23.99 -2.75
N ILE A 104 -4.90 -23.13 -3.71
CA ILE A 104 -5.77 -22.80 -4.83
C ILE A 104 -5.00 -23.15 -6.11
N PRO A 105 -5.20 -24.35 -6.68
CA PRO A 105 -4.50 -24.80 -7.86
C PRO A 105 -4.66 -23.86 -9.07
N ALA A 106 -3.91 -24.14 -10.15
CA ALA A 106 -4.10 -23.44 -11.41
C ALA A 106 -5.53 -23.67 -11.93
N GLY A 107 -6.18 -22.60 -12.39
CA GLY A 107 -7.58 -22.60 -12.78
C GLY A 107 -8.18 -21.20 -12.74
N THR A 108 -9.38 -21.07 -13.30
CA THR A 108 -10.18 -19.85 -13.22
C THR A 108 -11.42 -20.13 -12.39
N TYR A 109 -11.59 -19.46 -11.26
CA TYR A 109 -12.65 -19.75 -10.30
C TYR A 109 -13.67 -18.61 -10.31
N LEU A 110 -14.91 -18.90 -10.70
CA LEU A 110 -15.99 -17.92 -10.66
C LEU A 110 -16.59 -17.90 -9.26
N ILE A 111 -16.56 -16.74 -8.61
CA ILE A 111 -17.07 -16.53 -7.26
C ILE A 111 -18.19 -15.51 -7.30
N ARG A 112 -19.42 -15.93 -7.00
CA ARG A 112 -20.60 -15.06 -6.96
C ARG A 112 -21.02 -14.65 -5.56
N ALA A 113 -20.71 -15.44 -4.55
CA ALA A 113 -21.09 -15.10 -3.18
C ALA A 113 -20.07 -14.12 -2.58
N PRO A 114 -20.52 -12.98 -2.04
CA PRO A 114 -19.66 -12.11 -1.24
C PRO A 114 -19.02 -12.85 -0.07
N ASN A 115 -17.81 -12.44 0.28
CA ASN A 115 -16.99 -12.93 1.38
C ASN A 115 -16.56 -14.41 1.25
N ALA A 116 -16.82 -15.06 0.11
CA ALA A 116 -16.57 -16.50 -0.03
C ALA A 116 -15.10 -16.90 0.15
N LEU A 117 -14.14 -16.01 -0.11
CA LEU A 117 -12.72 -16.28 0.09
C LEU A 117 -12.30 -16.14 1.56
N LEU A 118 -12.85 -15.14 2.26
CA LEU A 118 -12.60 -14.86 3.67
C LEU A 118 -13.85 -14.20 4.27
N ASP A 119 -14.60 -14.92 5.10
CA ASP A 119 -15.84 -14.45 5.75
C ASP A 119 -15.63 -14.35 7.27
N ALA A 120 -14.74 -13.46 7.69
CA ALA A 120 -14.41 -13.24 9.10
C ALA A 120 -15.18 -12.03 9.64
N ARG A 121 -16.52 -12.17 9.70
CA ARG A 121 -17.40 -11.15 10.30
C ARG A 121 -17.17 -11.06 11.79
N LYS A 122 -17.55 -9.92 12.37
CA LYS A 122 -17.40 -9.59 13.79
C LYS A 122 -17.83 -10.77 14.67
N GLY A 123 -16.84 -11.43 15.26
CA GLY A 123 -17.02 -12.69 15.97
C GLY A 123 -15.98 -12.87 17.08
N LYS A 124 -16.01 -14.04 17.72
CA LYS A 124 -15.07 -14.39 18.81
C LYS A 124 -13.69 -14.82 18.31
N LEU A 125 -13.55 -15.13 17.02
CA LEU A 125 -12.31 -15.60 16.46
C LEU A 125 -11.27 -14.48 16.49
N LYS A 126 -10.20 -14.66 17.26
CA LYS A 126 -8.99 -13.83 17.22
C LYS A 126 -7.82 -14.75 16.93
N ALA A 127 -7.26 -14.64 15.73
CA ALA A 127 -6.26 -15.57 15.23
C ALA A 127 -5.15 -14.87 14.45
N ASN A 128 -3.93 -15.38 14.56
CA ASN A 128 -2.77 -14.94 13.80
C ASN A 128 -2.37 -16.04 12.80
N GLY A 129 -2.24 -15.67 11.52
CA GLY A 129 -1.76 -16.56 10.48
C GLY A 129 -2.89 -17.21 9.69
N LEU A 130 -3.07 -16.76 8.46
CA LEU A 130 -3.93 -17.40 7.45
C LEU A 130 -3.28 -17.21 6.10
N ARG A 131 -3.09 -18.29 5.32
CA ARG A 131 -2.38 -18.22 4.04
C ARG A 131 -3.22 -18.78 2.91
N PHE A 132 -3.34 -18.01 1.84
CA PHE A 132 -3.91 -18.41 0.55
C PHE A 132 -2.80 -18.47 -0.48
N ARG A 133 -2.61 -19.62 -1.12
CA ARG A 133 -1.52 -19.86 -2.08
C ARG A 133 -2.08 -20.27 -3.43
N GLY A 134 -1.77 -19.50 -4.46
CA GLY A 134 -2.05 -19.83 -5.86
C GLY A 134 -0.86 -20.46 -6.58
N ALA A 135 -1.04 -20.76 -7.87
CA ALA A 135 0.00 -21.32 -8.74
C ALA A 135 0.78 -20.26 -9.53
N GLY A 136 0.40 -18.98 -9.47
CA GLY A 136 1.03 -17.88 -10.20
C GLY A 136 0.03 -16.84 -10.70
N LYS A 137 0.51 -15.60 -10.91
CA LYS A 137 -0.27 -14.55 -11.62
C LYS A 137 -0.78 -15.12 -12.94
N ARG A 138 -2.10 -15.05 -13.17
CA ARG A 138 -2.76 -15.59 -14.40
C ARG A 138 -2.73 -17.11 -14.57
N MET A 139 -2.14 -17.86 -13.63
CA MET A 139 -2.30 -19.31 -13.55
C MET A 139 -3.47 -19.67 -12.63
N THR A 140 -3.57 -19.00 -11.48
CA THR A 140 -4.74 -19.06 -10.60
C THR A 140 -5.46 -17.71 -10.66
N GLN A 141 -6.70 -17.71 -11.13
CA GLN A 141 -7.52 -16.50 -11.31
C GLN A 141 -8.86 -16.65 -10.58
N LEU A 142 -9.19 -15.71 -9.71
CA LEU A 142 -10.49 -15.63 -9.04
C LEU A 142 -11.29 -14.49 -9.66
N ILE A 143 -12.38 -14.83 -10.36
CA ILE A 143 -13.32 -13.86 -10.92
C ILE A 143 -14.42 -13.62 -9.89
N PHE A 144 -14.41 -12.46 -9.24
CA PHE A 144 -15.47 -12.07 -8.32
C PHE A 144 -16.60 -11.37 -9.07
N ALA A 145 -17.71 -12.07 -9.26
CA ALA A 145 -18.87 -11.62 -10.03
C ALA A 145 -20.18 -11.74 -9.22
N PRO A 146 -20.31 -11.00 -8.10
CA PRO A 146 -21.54 -11.00 -7.31
C PRO A 146 -22.71 -10.45 -8.11
N HIS A 147 -23.94 -10.81 -7.72
CA HIS A 147 -25.15 -10.32 -8.39
C HIS A 147 -25.32 -8.80 -8.29
N GLN A 148 -24.79 -8.19 -7.22
CA GLN A 148 -24.79 -6.75 -6.98
C GLN A 148 -23.39 -6.32 -6.52
N ALA A 149 -22.98 -5.13 -6.94
CA ALA A 149 -21.68 -4.55 -6.62
C ALA A 149 -21.63 -3.87 -5.24
N GLU A 150 -22.76 -3.26 -4.83
CA GLU A 150 -22.84 -2.47 -3.61
C GLU A 150 -22.54 -3.31 -2.37
N ASP A 151 -21.61 -2.82 -1.52
CA ASP A 151 -21.11 -3.50 -0.31
C ASP A 151 -20.64 -4.96 -0.52
N ALA A 152 -20.41 -5.36 -1.77
CA ALA A 152 -19.96 -6.70 -2.11
C ALA A 152 -18.43 -6.76 -2.08
N TYR A 153 -17.90 -7.50 -1.11
CA TYR A 153 -16.47 -7.77 -0.97
C TYR A 153 -16.17 -9.25 -1.24
N LEU A 154 -15.01 -9.57 -1.82
CA LEU A 154 -14.54 -10.96 -1.92
C LEU A 154 -14.03 -11.47 -0.57
N CYS A 155 -13.38 -10.58 0.20
CA CYS A 155 -12.84 -10.82 1.53
C CYS A 155 -13.40 -9.79 2.52
N ARG A 156 -13.78 -10.25 3.71
CA ARG A 156 -14.22 -9.41 4.82
C ARG A 156 -13.57 -9.89 6.11
N ASN A 157 -12.67 -9.08 6.66
CA ASN A 157 -12.03 -9.32 7.95
C ASN A 157 -12.41 -8.23 8.95
N GLU A 158 -13.23 -8.59 9.93
CA GLU A 158 -13.70 -7.69 10.99
C GLU A 158 -13.03 -8.08 12.31
N ASP A 159 -11.81 -7.58 12.47
CA ASP A 159 -10.98 -7.70 13.66
C ASP A 159 -10.71 -9.17 14.05
N SER A 160 -10.71 -10.10 13.10
CA SER A 160 -10.64 -11.54 13.39
C SER A 160 -9.26 -12.15 13.14
N TRP A 161 -8.64 -11.79 12.01
CA TRP A 161 -7.34 -12.32 11.60
C TRP A 161 -6.26 -11.25 11.56
N ALA A 162 -5.10 -11.55 12.17
CA ALA A 162 -3.83 -10.90 11.90
C ALA A 162 -2.99 -11.80 10.95
N ASN A 163 -1.98 -11.23 10.29
CA ASN A 163 -1.01 -11.99 9.50
C ASN A 163 -1.66 -12.83 8.39
N VAL A 164 -2.55 -12.19 7.63
CA VAL A 164 -3.19 -12.79 6.45
C VAL A 164 -2.27 -12.64 5.25
N THR A 165 -1.99 -13.74 4.58
CA THR A 165 -1.08 -13.79 3.43
C THR A 165 -1.80 -14.29 2.17
N PHE A 166 -1.65 -13.57 1.07
CA PHE A 166 -2.06 -13.98 -0.28
C PHE A 166 -0.84 -14.04 -1.18
N GLU A 167 -0.66 -15.15 -1.90
CA GLU A 167 0.51 -15.37 -2.74
C GLU A 167 0.13 -15.93 -4.09
N GLN A 168 0.69 -15.38 -5.17
CA GLN A 168 0.65 -15.99 -6.50
C GLN A 168 -0.78 -16.18 -7.05
N LEU A 169 -1.63 -15.18 -6.81
CA LEU A 169 -3.06 -15.18 -7.16
C LEU A 169 -3.42 -13.99 -8.04
N GLY A 170 -4.27 -14.21 -9.04
CA GLY A 170 -4.97 -13.14 -9.77
C GLY A 170 -6.40 -12.96 -9.27
N PHE A 171 -6.82 -11.71 -9.13
CA PHE A 171 -8.18 -11.32 -8.77
C PHE A 171 -8.76 -10.44 -9.88
N ALA A 172 -9.90 -10.83 -10.43
CA ALA A 172 -10.60 -10.08 -11.46
C ALA A 172 -11.99 -9.67 -10.97
N CYS A 173 -12.32 -8.39 -11.09
CA CYS A 173 -13.68 -7.92 -10.85
C CYS A 173 -14.56 -8.26 -12.04
N GLY A 174 -15.48 -9.21 -11.87
CA GLY A 174 -16.48 -9.60 -12.87
C GLY A 174 -17.77 -8.78 -12.80
N THR A 175 -18.02 -8.06 -11.69
CA THR A 175 -19.16 -7.14 -11.53
C THR A 175 -18.62 -5.73 -11.23
N PRO A 176 -18.56 -4.83 -12.23
CA PRO A 176 -18.00 -3.49 -12.06
C PRO A 176 -18.52 -2.76 -10.82
N GLY A 177 -17.60 -2.25 -10.00
CA GLY A 177 -17.89 -1.58 -8.74
C GLY A 177 -17.96 -2.48 -7.51
N ALA A 178 -17.80 -3.80 -7.64
CA ALA A 178 -17.55 -4.65 -6.47
C ALA A 178 -16.18 -4.31 -5.85
N SER A 179 -15.90 -4.82 -4.65
CA SER A 179 -14.65 -4.56 -3.92
C SER A 179 -13.91 -5.85 -3.59
N PHE A 180 -12.58 -5.79 -3.46
CA PHE A 180 -11.81 -6.98 -3.16
C PHE A 180 -11.81 -7.29 -1.66
N PHE A 181 -11.40 -6.35 -0.81
CA PHE A 181 -11.17 -6.62 0.62
C PHE A 181 -11.71 -5.50 1.51
N TYR A 182 -12.57 -5.84 2.48
CA TYR A 182 -12.92 -4.98 3.61
C TYR A 182 -12.15 -5.43 4.85
N SER A 183 -11.38 -4.52 5.44
CA SER A 183 -10.66 -4.74 6.71
C SER A 183 -11.16 -3.76 7.75
N TYR A 184 -11.78 -4.25 8.81
CA TYR A 184 -12.09 -3.48 10.01
C TYR A 184 -11.19 -3.94 11.15
N SER A 185 -10.58 -3.00 11.88
CA SER A 185 -9.75 -3.33 13.03
C SER A 185 -9.96 -2.39 14.20
N THR A 186 -9.99 -2.94 15.41
CA THR A 186 -9.77 -2.18 16.66
C THR A 186 -8.66 -2.78 17.52
N GLY A 187 -7.99 -3.82 17.04
CA GLY A 187 -6.82 -4.39 17.70
C GLY A 187 -6.12 -5.52 16.96
N GLN A 188 -6.79 -6.16 16.00
CA GLN A 188 -6.39 -7.49 15.53
C GLN A 188 -6.06 -7.57 14.04
N ALA A 189 -6.74 -6.79 13.20
CA ALA A 189 -6.61 -6.87 11.76
C ALA A 189 -5.37 -6.09 11.28
N GLN A 190 -4.21 -6.74 11.28
CA GLN A 190 -2.90 -6.16 10.94
C GLN A 190 -1.92 -7.19 10.31
N ASP A 191 -0.75 -6.72 9.84
CA ASP A 191 0.34 -7.54 9.26
C ASP A 191 -0.06 -8.32 7.99
N TYR A 192 -0.82 -7.72 7.09
CA TYR A 192 -1.21 -8.41 5.85
C TYR A 192 -0.08 -8.44 4.83
N ARG A 193 0.01 -9.54 4.08
CA ARG A 193 1.02 -9.71 3.03
C ARG A 193 0.40 -10.15 1.72
N PHE A 194 0.80 -9.47 0.65
CA PHE A 194 0.45 -9.82 -0.71
C PHE A 194 1.74 -9.96 -1.52
N THR A 195 1.97 -11.14 -2.09
CA THR A 195 3.20 -11.40 -2.84
C THR A 195 2.85 -11.99 -4.20
N GLU A 196 3.35 -11.36 -5.25
CA GLU A 196 3.07 -11.76 -6.64
C GLU A 196 1.57 -11.91 -6.94
N CYS A 197 0.75 -11.00 -6.41
CA CYS A 197 -0.68 -10.93 -6.73
C CYS A 197 -0.95 -10.01 -7.94
N GLU A 198 -2.09 -10.19 -8.60
CA GLU A 198 -2.59 -9.30 -9.66
C GLU A 198 -4.05 -8.92 -9.41
N TRP A 199 -4.40 -7.63 -9.56
CA TRP A 199 -5.78 -7.15 -9.56
C TRP A 199 -6.15 -6.57 -10.93
N THR A 200 -7.32 -6.94 -11.45
CA THR A 200 -7.86 -6.46 -12.75
C THR A 200 -9.39 -6.28 -12.70
N GLY A 201 -9.97 -5.66 -13.73
CA GLY A 201 -11.39 -5.29 -13.76
C GLY A 201 -11.66 -3.95 -13.05
N GLU A 202 -12.93 -3.54 -13.00
CA GLU A 202 -13.33 -2.28 -12.35
C GLU A 202 -13.76 -2.51 -10.90
N TRP A 203 -12.94 -2.08 -9.95
CA TRP A 203 -13.19 -2.18 -8.52
C TRP A 203 -13.73 -0.86 -7.96
N THR A 204 -14.51 -0.90 -6.88
CA THR A 204 -14.66 0.31 -6.03
C THR A 204 -13.42 0.49 -5.18
N TYR A 205 -13.07 -0.57 -4.42
CA TYR A 205 -11.86 -0.64 -3.61
C TYR A 205 -11.09 -1.92 -3.91
N GLY A 206 -9.76 -1.84 -3.97
CA GLY A 206 -8.92 -3.01 -3.79
C GLY A 206 -9.00 -3.48 -2.33
N VAL A 207 -8.45 -2.69 -1.42
CA VAL A 207 -8.52 -2.86 0.01
C VAL A 207 -9.09 -1.60 0.64
N ALA A 208 -10.12 -1.77 1.45
CA ALA A 208 -10.83 -0.70 2.12
C ALA A 208 -10.68 -0.87 3.64
N LEU A 209 -10.11 0.15 4.30
CA LEU A 209 -9.76 0.10 5.72
C LEU A 209 -10.75 0.89 6.57
N ASP A 210 -11.17 0.28 7.68
CA ASP A 210 -12.09 0.86 8.66
C ASP A 210 -11.69 0.49 10.11
N GLY A 211 -12.37 1.11 11.07
CA GLY A 211 -12.16 0.90 12.51
C GLY A 211 -11.36 2.00 13.19
N SER A 212 -10.44 1.61 14.07
CA SER A 212 -9.52 2.49 14.81
C SER A 212 -8.06 2.06 14.59
N ASN A 213 -7.14 2.61 15.37
CA ASN A 213 -5.67 2.69 15.26
C ASN A 213 -4.82 1.43 14.93
N THR A 214 -5.36 0.35 14.38
CA THR A 214 -4.66 -0.96 14.30
C THR A 214 -4.74 -1.64 12.93
N ASN A 215 -5.26 -0.98 11.89
CA ASN A 215 -5.33 -1.53 10.54
C ASN A 215 -4.00 -1.34 9.78
N SER A 216 -2.91 -1.86 10.35
CA SER A 216 -1.53 -1.44 10.08
C SER A 216 -0.62 -2.58 9.60
N GLU A 217 0.62 -2.24 9.25
CA GLU A 217 1.70 -3.16 8.86
C GLU A 217 1.41 -4.00 7.60
N MET A 218 0.85 -3.42 6.55
CA MET A 218 0.54 -4.19 5.34
C MET A 218 1.65 -4.06 4.29
N ARG A 219 1.91 -5.15 3.57
CA ARG A 219 2.96 -5.22 2.56
C ARG A 219 2.48 -5.83 1.25
N TRP A 220 2.90 -5.23 0.14
CA TRP A 220 2.74 -5.70 -1.23
C TRP A 220 4.10 -5.82 -1.89
N ASP A 221 4.46 -7.02 -2.37
CA ASP A 221 5.73 -7.31 -3.01
C ASP A 221 5.51 -7.91 -4.41
N ALA A 222 6.15 -7.35 -5.43
CA ALA A 222 6.12 -7.83 -6.83
C ALA A 222 4.69 -8.02 -7.41
N CYS A 223 3.74 -7.22 -6.91
CA CYS A 223 2.34 -7.29 -7.28
C CYS A 223 2.02 -6.39 -8.48
N ARG A 224 0.90 -6.69 -9.17
CA ARG A 224 0.33 -5.83 -10.20
C ARG A 224 -1.03 -5.29 -9.79
N VAL A 225 -1.19 -3.98 -9.85
CA VAL A 225 -2.49 -3.31 -9.70
C VAL A 225 -2.91 -2.78 -11.07
N GLY A 226 -4.01 -3.30 -11.61
CA GLY A 226 -4.55 -2.86 -12.89
C GLY A 226 -6.07 -2.82 -12.93
N GLY A 227 -6.64 -2.66 -14.11
CA GLY A 227 -8.08 -2.46 -14.26
C GLY A 227 -8.48 -1.00 -14.02
N ALA A 228 -9.48 -0.73 -13.19
CA ALA A 228 -9.97 0.61 -12.88
C ALA A 228 -10.50 0.71 -11.45
N TYR A 229 -10.50 1.91 -10.86
CA TYR A 229 -10.89 2.13 -9.46
C TYR A 229 -11.85 3.32 -9.29
N ARG A 230 -13.09 3.04 -8.84
CA ARG A 230 -14.08 4.10 -8.51
C ARG A 230 -13.55 5.04 -7.43
N LYS A 231 -12.92 4.46 -6.40
CA LYS A 231 -12.31 5.18 -5.29
C LYS A 231 -10.79 5.03 -5.35
N ALA A 232 -10.24 3.95 -4.78
CA ALA A 232 -8.80 3.69 -4.78
C ALA A 232 -8.46 2.20 -4.73
N PHE A 233 -7.23 1.82 -5.09
CA PHE A 233 -6.73 0.48 -4.77
C PHE A 233 -6.63 0.28 -3.26
N LEU A 234 -5.88 1.10 -2.54
CA LEU A 234 -5.90 1.12 -1.07
C LEU A 234 -6.56 2.41 -0.58
N TYR A 235 -7.70 2.26 0.09
CA TYR A 235 -8.44 3.36 0.67
C TYR A 235 -8.39 3.24 2.20
N SER A 236 -7.67 4.15 2.84
CA SER A 236 -7.79 4.38 4.26
C SER A 236 -8.99 5.25 4.52
N GLY A 237 -9.76 4.95 5.57
CA GLY A 237 -10.67 5.95 6.09
C GLY A 237 -12.15 5.72 5.82
N LEU A 238 -12.62 4.48 5.62
CA LEU A 238 -14.04 4.22 5.31
C LEU A 238 -14.96 4.78 6.39
N SER A 239 -14.53 4.70 7.65
CA SER A 239 -15.22 5.26 8.81
C SER A 239 -16.70 4.87 8.93
N GLN A 240 -17.10 3.71 8.38
CA GLN A 240 -18.48 3.23 8.46
C GLN A 240 -18.79 2.68 9.85
N ASN A 241 -17.82 1.98 10.45
CA ASN A 241 -17.95 1.33 11.75
C ASN A 241 -17.02 1.93 12.82
N SER A 242 -16.45 3.10 12.57
CA SER A 242 -15.61 3.81 13.53
C SER A 242 -16.41 4.73 14.45
N LEU A 243 -15.99 4.82 15.71
CA LEU A 243 -16.55 5.76 16.68
C LEU A 243 -16.15 7.21 16.38
N SER A 244 -15.02 7.41 15.70
CA SER A 244 -14.52 8.73 15.34
C SER A 244 -13.56 8.62 14.15
N ARG A 245 -13.84 9.39 13.09
CA ARG A 245 -12.98 9.46 11.90
C ARG A 245 -11.52 9.81 12.25
N LYS A 246 -11.32 10.62 13.29
CA LYS A 246 -9.99 11.06 13.73
C LYS A 246 -9.11 9.90 14.21
N GLN A 247 -9.68 8.80 14.68
CA GLN A 247 -8.92 7.62 15.14
C GLN A 247 -8.27 6.84 13.99
N GLN A 248 -8.63 7.15 12.74
CA GLN A 248 -8.10 6.46 11.57
C GLN A 248 -6.78 7.08 11.07
N ASP A 249 -6.25 8.07 11.78
CA ASP A 249 -4.93 8.67 11.51
C ASP A 249 -3.74 7.80 11.97
N GLN A 250 -4.00 6.70 12.68
CA GLN A 250 -3.03 5.66 13.07
C GLN A 250 -3.13 4.38 12.22
N PHE A 251 -3.59 4.51 10.99
CA PHE A 251 -3.46 3.47 9.97
C PHE A 251 -2.06 3.61 9.38
N LEU A 252 -1.11 2.80 9.85
CA LEU A 252 0.32 3.04 9.65
C LEU A 252 1.04 1.86 9.02
N ASN A 253 2.17 2.16 8.39
CA ASN A 253 3.16 1.21 7.90
C ASN A 253 2.64 0.37 6.73
N TYR A 254 2.57 1.01 5.57
CA TYR A 254 2.26 0.37 4.30
C TYR A 254 3.50 0.35 3.41
N TRP A 255 3.88 -0.83 2.93
CA TRP A 255 5.03 -1.02 2.07
C TRP A 255 4.63 -1.60 0.72
N PHE A 256 5.02 -0.91 -0.34
CA PHE A 256 4.80 -1.31 -1.72
C PHE A 256 6.16 -1.45 -2.40
N ASN A 257 6.59 -2.67 -2.71
CA ASN A 257 7.89 -2.94 -3.29
C ASN A 257 7.74 -3.60 -4.67
N ASP A 258 8.50 -3.11 -5.65
CA ASP A 258 8.57 -3.66 -7.01
C ASP A 258 7.19 -3.81 -7.67
N MET A 259 6.34 -2.80 -7.48
CA MET A 259 4.97 -2.81 -7.96
C MET A 259 4.88 -2.51 -9.45
N LYS A 260 3.97 -3.21 -10.13
CA LYS A 260 3.46 -2.78 -11.44
C LYS A 260 2.08 -2.15 -11.28
N VAL A 261 2.04 -0.82 -11.24
CA VAL A 261 0.78 -0.06 -11.14
C VAL A 261 0.39 0.40 -12.54
N GLU A 262 -0.57 -0.27 -13.16
CA GLU A 262 -1.02 -0.01 -14.54
C GLU A 262 -2.54 -0.20 -14.65
N TYR A 263 -3.28 0.87 -14.40
CA TYR A 263 -4.75 0.90 -14.42
C TYR A 263 -5.26 2.02 -15.35
N SER A 264 -6.50 1.93 -15.82
CA SER A 264 -7.07 2.87 -16.77
C SER A 264 -7.46 4.19 -16.12
N TRP A 265 -8.11 4.17 -14.96
CA TRP A 265 -8.50 5.36 -14.22
C TRP A 265 -8.77 5.05 -12.75
N GLY A 266 -8.76 6.07 -11.90
CA GLY A 266 -8.97 5.94 -10.45
C GLY A 266 -7.78 6.40 -9.63
N ASN A 267 -7.77 6.01 -8.34
CA ASN A 267 -6.64 6.31 -7.45
C ASN A 267 -5.90 5.03 -7.06
N PHE A 268 -4.57 5.11 -6.87
CA PHE A 268 -3.83 3.99 -6.30
C PHE A 268 -3.93 4.00 -4.76
N LEU A 269 -3.42 5.04 -4.10
CA LEU A 269 -3.51 5.21 -2.65
C LEU A 269 -4.35 6.42 -2.28
N GLU A 270 -5.30 6.26 -1.36
CA GLU A 270 -6.07 7.36 -0.80
C GLU A 270 -6.08 7.34 0.74
N PHE A 271 -5.52 8.38 1.37
CA PHE A 271 -5.32 8.47 2.82
C PHE A 271 -5.76 9.84 3.38
N PRO A 272 -7.06 10.00 3.70
CA PRO A 272 -7.62 11.26 4.18
C PRO A 272 -7.16 11.69 5.58
N TYR A 273 -6.84 10.75 6.46
CA TYR A 273 -6.65 11.06 7.89
C TYR A 273 -5.19 11.07 8.33
N GLY A 274 -4.28 10.60 7.49
CA GLY A 274 -2.87 10.39 7.82
C GLY A 274 -2.43 9.00 7.42
N GLY A 275 -1.16 8.69 7.66
CA GLY A 275 -0.56 7.41 7.32
C GLY A 275 0.96 7.43 7.32
N SER A 276 1.55 6.24 7.33
CA SER A 276 2.97 6.01 7.09
C SER A 276 3.12 5.06 5.91
N ILE A 277 3.47 5.61 4.75
CA ILE A 277 3.48 4.91 3.47
C ILE A 277 4.89 4.95 2.87
N THR A 278 5.34 3.82 2.31
CA THR A 278 6.56 3.73 1.52
C THR A 278 6.32 2.93 0.25
N CYS A 279 6.61 3.53 -0.90
CA CYS A 279 6.60 2.92 -2.22
C CYS A 279 8.04 2.90 -2.77
N ARG A 280 8.52 1.73 -3.20
CA ARG A 280 9.89 1.54 -3.73
C ARG A 280 9.88 0.73 -5.00
N GLY A 281 10.55 1.23 -6.02
CA GLY A 281 10.68 0.51 -7.29
C GLY A 281 9.38 0.45 -8.08
N GLY A 282 9.51 0.04 -9.34
CA GLY A 282 8.39 -0.34 -10.19
C GLY A 282 8.00 0.68 -11.25
N SER A 283 6.83 0.46 -11.85
CA SER A 283 6.32 1.27 -12.97
C SER A 283 4.87 1.67 -12.73
N TYR A 284 4.59 2.97 -12.80
CA TYR A 284 3.32 3.58 -12.43
C TYR A 284 2.72 4.30 -13.64
N ILE A 285 1.62 3.78 -14.16
CA ILE A 285 0.98 4.23 -15.40
C ILE A 285 -0.53 4.30 -15.20
N ILE A 286 -1.12 5.45 -15.47
CA ILE A 286 -2.56 5.61 -15.65
C ILE A 286 -2.84 5.69 -17.14
N THR A 287 -3.52 4.70 -17.72
CA THR A 287 -3.61 4.54 -19.18
C THR A 287 -4.79 5.25 -19.83
N GLY A 288 -5.72 5.80 -19.06
CA GLY A 288 -6.94 6.44 -19.54
C GLY A 288 -7.46 7.52 -18.58
N SER A 289 -8.75 7.83 -18.69
CA SER A 289 -9.43 8.86 -17.90
C SER A 289 -10.66 8.29 -17.23
N ARG A 290 -11.13 8.95 -16.16
CA ARG A 290 -12.41 8.61 -15.54
C ARG A 290 -13.53 8.75 -16.58
N PRO A 291 -14.49 7.81 -16.63
CA PRO A 291 -15.58 7.85 -17.61
C PRO A 291 -16.57 8.98 -17.33
N GLU A 292 -16.69 9.39 -16.07
CA GLU A 292 -17.60 10.43 -15.59
C GLU A 292 -16.91 11.27 -14.54
N ASP A 293 -17.22 12.56 -14.52
CA ASP A 293 -16.79 13.46 -13.45
C ASP A 293 -17.51 13.09 -12.16
N SER A 294 -16.75 12.83 -11.09
CA SER A 294 -17.34 12.64 -9.77
C SER A 294 -17.22 13.93 -8.93
N PRO A 295 -18.12 14.16 -7.96
CA PRO A 295 -17.98 15.29 -7.03
C PRO A 295 -16.65 15.29 -6.25
N ASP A 296 -16.10 14.11 -6.00
CA ASP A 296 -14.89 13.94 -5.17
C ASP A 296 -13.57 14.09 -5.96
N TYR A 297 -13.60 13.81 -7.27
CA TYR A 297 -12.41 13.65 -8.11
C TYR A 297 -12.44 14.43 -9.42
N GLY A 298 -13.60 14.92 -9.87
CA GLY A 298 -13.79 15.34 -11.27
C GLY A 298 -13.33 14.25 -12.23
N GLY A 299 -12.60 14.64 -13.28
CA GLY A 299 -11.96 13.73 -14.23
C GLY A 299 -10.58 13.21 -13.80
N THR A 300 -10.06 13.66 -12.66
CA THR A 300 -8.66 13.39 -12.25
C THR A 300 -8.46 11.97 -11.74
N SER A 301 -7.36 11.33 -12.16
CA SER A 301 -6.86 10.06 -11.62
C SER A 301 -5.50 10.28 -10.96
N THR A 302 -5.28 9.71 -9.78
CA THR A 302 -4.12 10.06 -8.94
C THR A 302 -3.38 8.83 -8.41
N PHE A 303 -2.05 8.77 -8.50
CA PHE A 303 -1.31 7.70 -7.81
C PHE A 303 -1.39 7.83 -6.29
N PHE A 304 -1.10 9.02 -5.76
CA PHE A 304 -1.11 9.28 -4.32
C PHE A 304 -2.02 10.45 -3.98
N ARG A 305 -3.16 10.16 -3.35
CA ARG A 305 -4.17 11.15 -3.00
C ARG A 305 -4.33 11.25 -1.48
N PHE A 306 -3.91 12.37 -0.89
CA PHE A 306 -3.88 12.57 0.55
C PHE A 306 -4.72 13.80 0.94
N PRO A 307 -6.07 13.71 0.89
CA PRO A 307 -6.93 14.84 1.21
C PRO A 307 -6.85 15.19 2.70
N ARG A 308 -7.43 16.35 3.06
CA ARG A 308 -7.45 16.83 4.44
C ARG A 308 -8.70 16.35 5.18
N GLY A 309 -8.61 15.20 5.81
CA GLY A 309 -9.61 14.72 6.75
C GLY A 309 -9.35 15.20 8.18
N PRO A 310 -10.36 15.19 9.06
CA PRO A 310 -10.17 15.39 10.49
C PRO A 310 -9.18 14.37 11.07
N HIS A 311 -8.18 14.83 11.82
CA HIS A 311 -7.12 14.00 12.40
C HIS A 311 -6.76 14.48 13.82
N HIS A 312 -6.02 13.66 14.59
CA HIS A 312 -5.48 13.99 15.92
C HIS A 312 -4.03 14.50 15.86
N ASP A 313 -3.57 14.98 14.70
CA ASP A 313 -2.16 15.34 14.43
C ASP A 313 -1.19 14.16 14.68
N SER A 314 -1.62 12.94 14.31
CA SER A 314 -0.76 11.75 14.33
C SER A 314 0.18 11.69 13.10
N VAL A 315 0.61 10.48 12.71
CA VAL A 315 1.68 10.28 11.73
C VAL A 315 1.20 10.59 10.30
N GLN A 316 1.94 11.50 9.66
CA GLN A 316 1.79 11.85 8.25
C GLN A 316 3.16 11.72 7.58
N ARG A 317 3.40 10.61 6.90
CA ARG A 317 4.69 10.32 6.26
C ARG A 317 4.48 9.55 4.97
N PHE A 318 4.97 10.11 3.89
CA PHE A 318 5.00 9.47 2.59
C PHE A 318 6.42 9.45 2.02
N HIS A 319 6.80 8.30 1.47
CA HIS A 319 8.06 8.13 0.76
C HIS A 319 7.84 7.36 -0.54
N ALA A 320 8.28 7.93 -1.66
CA ALA A 320 8.38 7.27 -2.96
C ALA A 320 9.84 7.28 -3.42
N GLU A 321 10.33 6.14 -3.90
CA GLU A 321 11.74 5.96 -4.27
C GLU A 321 11.88 5.06 -5.49
N ASP A 322 12.74 5.44 -6.46
CA ASP A 322 13.05 4.64 -7.65
C ASP A 322 11.78 4.27 -8.47
N ILE A 323 10.90 5.25 -8.70
CA ILE A 323 9.65 5.03 -9.43
C ILE A 323 9.61 5.87 -10.69
N ARG A 324 9.31 5.19 -11.81
CA ARG A 324 8.92 5.83 -13.06
C ARG A 324 7.40 5.99 -13.15
N PHE A 325 6.95 7.23 -13.31
CA PHE A 325 5.56 7.61 -13.56
C PHE A 325 5.33 7.97 -15.03
N GLU A 326 4.14 7.66 -15.55
CA GLU A 326 3.70 8.14 -16.87
C GLU A 326 2.51 9.11 -16.71
N VAL A 327 2.79 10.42 -16.78
CA VAL A 327 1.76 11.47 -16.85
C VAL A 327 1.23 11.54 -18.29
N ARG A 328 0.07 10.94 -18.57
CA ARG A 328 -0.44 10.77 -19.95
C ARG A 328 -1.42 11.85 -20.40
N THR A 329 -1.99 12.58 -19.47
CA THR A 329 -2.95 13.68 -19.69
C THR A 329 -2.81 14.72 -18.57
N PRO A 330 -3.35 15.95 -18.74
CA PRO A 330 -3.44 16.93 -17.64
C PRO A 330 -4.18 16.43 -16.40
N ASP A 331 -5.07 15.45 -16.57
CA ASP A 331 -5.87 14.84 -15.49
C ASP A 331 -5.15 13.66 -14.79
N THR A 332 -3.94 13.31 -15.23
CA THR A 332 -3.10 12.32 -14.55
C THR A 332 -2.23 13.02 -13.51
N VAL A 333 -2.41 12.67 -12.25
CA VAL A 333 -1.71 13.29 -11.12
C VAL A 333 -0.86 12.26 -10.39
N VAL A 334 0.39 12.60 -10.12
CA VAL A 334 1.27 11.79 -9.27
C VAL A 334 0.91 11.98 -7.81
N MET A 335 0.82 13.23 -7.35
CA MET A 335 0.52 13.58 -5.96
C MET A 335 -0.56 14.65 -5.89
N ASP A 336 -1.62 14.42 -5.10
CA ASP A 336 -2.56 15.44 -4.62
C ASP A 336 -2.60 15.37 -3.09
N CYS A 337 -1.86 16.25 -2.42
CA CYS A 337 -1.69 16.22 -0.98
C CYS A 337 -2.22 17.50 -0.31
N ALA A 338 -3.05 17.30 0.71
CA ALA A 338 -3.62 18.35 1.54
C ALA A 338 -3.43 18.13 3.05
N TRP A 339 -2.55 17.19 3.44
CA TRP A 339 -2.13 17.01 4.83
C TRP A 339 -1.66 18.33 5.46
N GLU A 340 -1.89 18.50 6.76
CA GLU A 340 -1.54 19.75 7.47
C GLU A 340 -0.16 19.69 8.14
N SER A 341 0.45 18.52 8.27
CA SER A 341 1.77 18.34 8.87
C SER A 341 2.50 17.14 8.24
N GLY A 342 3.63 16.75 8.83
CA GLY A 342 4.36 15.55 8.42
C GLY A 342 5.35 15.76 7.27
N THR A 343 5.59 14.70 6.50
CA THR A 343 6.61 14.66 5.44
C THR A 343 6.12 13.97 4.16
N VAL A 344 6.51 14.52 3.02
CA VAL A 344 6.34 13.94 1.68
C VAL A 344 7.69 13.94 0.99
N HIS A 345 8.22 12.76 0.67
CA HIS A 345 9.54 12.62 0.05
C HIS A 345 9.47 11.79 -1.23
N PHE A 346 10.03 12.34 -2.31
CA PHE A 346 10.32 11.66 -3.56
C PHE A 346 11.83 11.60 -3.75
N ASN A 347 12.37 10.41 -3.99
CA ASN A 347 13.80 10.16 -4.15
C ASN A 347 14.04 9.37 -5.44
N ASP A 348 14.86 9.88 -6.35
CA ASP A 348 15.19 9.20 -7.62
C ASP A 348 13.95 8.76 -8.42
N CYS A 349 12.97 9.66 -8.52
CA CYS A 349 11.73 9.42 -9.27
C CYS A 349 11.77 10.13 -10.63
N ASP A 350 11.10 9.56 -11.63
CA ASP A 350 11.03 10.11 -12.99
C ASP A 350 9.57 10.14 -13.49
N ASP A 351 9.03 11.33 -13.76
CA ASP A 351 7.70 11.48 -14.39
C ASP A 351 7.75 12.03 -15.83
N THR A 352 8.93 12.04 -16.44
CA THR A 352 9.22 12.73 -17.70
C THR A 352 8.90 11.94 -18.97
N ALA A 353 8.39 10.71 -18.84
CA ALA A 353 8.13 9.80 -19.95
C ALA A 353 7.28 10.42 -21.08
N ASN A 354 6.42 11.39 -20.77
CA ASN A 354 5.59 12.12 -21.72
C ASN A 354 5.84 13.64 -21.71
N ALA A 355 6.97 14.11 -21.18
CA ALA A 355 7.28 15.54 -21.09
C ALA A 355 7.39 16.23 -22.47
N PHE A 356 7.58 15.47 -23.55
CA PHE A 356 7.62 15.99 -24.93
C PHE A 356 6.23 16.26 -25.53
N LYS A 357 5.14 15.88 -24.85
CA LYS A 357 3.78 16.09 -25.33
C LYS A 357 3.36 17.56 -25.16
N SER A 358 2.50 18.05 -26.05
CA SER A 358 2.05 19.45 -26.04
C SER A 358 1.33 19.86 -24.75
N PHE A 359 0.65 18.93 -24.08
CA PHE A 359 -0.02 19.20 -22.80
C PHE A 359 0.93 19.26 -21.60
N ALA A 360 2.17 18.76 -21.74
CA ALA A 360 3.04 18.51 -20.61
C ALA A 360 3.41 19.81 -19.88
N GLN A 361 3.64 20.89 -20.63
CA GLN A 361 4.00 22.20 -20.06
C GLN A 361 2.92 22.74 -19.11
N ASP A 362 1.64 22.55 -19.46
CA ASP A 362 0.50 23.04 -18.68
C ASP A 362 0.02 22.02 -17.63
N SER A 363 0.59 20.81 -17.62
CA SER A 363 0.20 19.79 -16.66
C SER A 363 0.61 20.16 -15.23
N ARG A 364 -0.10 19.59 -14.25
CA ARG A 364 0.17 19.74 -12.81
C ARG A 364 0.26 18.37 -12.14
N PRO A 365 1.36 17.62 -12.33
CA PRO A 365 1.44 16.25 -11.85
C PRO A 365 1.55 16.17 -10.32
N HIS A 366 2.05 17.21 -9.66
CA HIS A 366 2.16 17.27 -8.21
C HIS A 366 1.47 18.53 -7.68
N ARG A 367 0.50 18.31 -6.80
CA ARG A 367 -0.42 19.33 -6.29
C ARG A 367 -0.40 19.30 -4.76
N TYR A 368 -0.17 20.45 -4.15
CA TYR A 368 -0.12 20.62 -2.70
C TYR A 368 -1.10 21.71 -2.27
N ARG A 369 -2.11 21.34 -1.48
CA ARG A 369 -3.10 22.26 -0.89
C ARG A 369 -2.89 22.38 0.61
N ILE A 370 -2.22 23.45 0.99
CA ILE A 370 -1.40 23.51 2.20
C ILE A 370 -1.99 24.53 3.15
N GLY A 371 -2.37 24.09 4.35
CA GLY A 371 -2.79 24.98 5.43
C GLY A 371 -1.62 25.78 6.00
N ALA A 372 -1.79 26.32 7.21
CA ALA A 372 -0.79 27.19 7.83
C ALA A 372 0.58 26.54 8.09
N ARG A 373 0.63 25.20 8.24
CA ARG A 373 1.87 24.41 8.43
C ARG A 373 2.22 23.63 7.16
N GLY A 374 1.33 22.72 6.74
CA GLY A 374 1.55 21.81 5.60
C GLY A 374 2.65 20.77 5.88
N PRO A 375 2.82 19.75 5.02
CA PRO A 375 3.93 18.82 5.14
C PRO A 375 5.24 19.47 4.70
N LEU A 376 6.35 18.96 5.22
CA LEU A 376 7.67 19.21 4.63
C LEU A 376 7.79 18.37 3.36
N VAL A 377 8.09 19.00 2.23
CA VAL A 377 8.15 18.34 0.93
C VAL A 377 9.59 18.30 0.44
N ARG A 378 10.09 17.13 0.06
CA ARG A 378 11.42 16.98 -0.54
C ARG A 378 11.35 16.18 -1.82
N TYR A 379 12.07 16.66 -2.82
CA TYR A 379 12.42 15.96 -4.05
C TYR A 379 13.93 15.87 -4.09
N ASP A 380 14.46 14.68 -4.28
CA ASP A 380 15.89 14.41 -4.30
C ASP A 380 16.23 13.60 -5.55
N SER A 381 17.12 14.12 -6.38
CA SER A 381 17.62 13.45 -7.59
C SER A 381 16.52 13.07 -8.60
N CYS A 382 15.41 13.81 -8.64
CA CYS A 382 14.26 13.48 -9.50
C CYS A 382 14.34 14.12 -10.90
N GLN A 383 13.72 13.47 -11.88
CA GLN A 383 13.39 14.04 -13.18
C GLN A 383 11.90 14.38 -13.24
N LEU A 384 11.57 15.65 -13.47
CA LEU A 384 10.22 16.18 -13.27
C LEU A 384 9.70 16.95 -14.49
N SER A 385 8.40 16.84 -14.74
CA SER A 385 7.67 17.41 -15.87
C SER A 385 6.51 18.31 -15.41
N GLY A 386 6.04 19.17 -16.31
CA GLY A 386 5.00 20.16 -16.00
C GLY A 386 5.39 21.13 -14.89
N GLN A 387 4.39 21.68 -14.19
CA GLN A 387 4.60 22.54 -13.03
C GLN A 387 4.08 21.87 -11.76
N HIS A 388 4.74 22.13 -10.64
CA HIS A 388 4.26 21.69 -9.33
C HIS A 388 3.47 22.83 -8.68
N SER A 389 2.25 22.55 -8.19
CA SER A 389 1.40 23.57 -7.57
C SER A 389 1.47 23.54 -6.04
N TYR A 390 1.61 24.72 -5.45
CA TYR A 390 1.61 24.95 -4.01
C TYR A 390 0.59 26.04 -3.69
N GLU A 391 -0.64 25.62 -3.37
CA GLU A 391 -1.77 26.51 -3.15
C GLU A 391 -2.04 26.67 -1.64
N PRO A 392 -1.99 27.90 -1.11
CA PRO A 392 -2.35 28.14 0.28
C PRO A 392 -3.85 27.95 0.47
N ASP A 393 -4.21 27.26 1.54
CA ASP A 393 -5.60 27.09 1.97
C ASP A 393 -5.89 28.04 3.13
N GLY A 394 -6.20 29.31 2.82
CA GLY A 394 -6.52 30.38 3.78
C GLY A 394 -5.47 31.49 3.92
N THR A 395 -5.69 32.40 4.88
CA THR A 395 -4.83 33.58 5.12
C THR A 395 -3.88 33.38 6.29
N GLY A 396 -2.57 33.46 6.04
CA GLY A 396 -1.55 33.63 7.08
C GLY A 396 -1.05 32.34 7.74
N GLY A 397 0.20 31.98 7.44
CA GLY A 397 0.94 30.89 8.08
C GLY A 397 2.31 30.74 7.45
N ALA A 398 3.32 30.34 8.21
CA ALA A 398 4.64 29.97 7.70
C ALA A 398 4.49 28.68 6.89
N GLY A 399 4.27 28.81 5.58
CA GLY A 399 3.87 27.69 4.75
C GLY A 399 4.89 26.58 4.59
N PRO A 400 4.51 25.53 3.86
CA PRO A 400 5.32 24.33 3.72
C PRO A 400 6.63 24.65 3.04
N ARG A 401 7.70 24.05 3.56
CA ARG A 401 9.02 24.14 2.95
C ARG A 401 9.13 23.00 1.95
N ALA A 402 9.09 23.35 0.68
CA ALA A 402 9.47 22.42 -0.37
C ALA A 402 10.95 22.63 -0.72
N ARG A 403 11.68 21.52 -0.87
CA ARG A 403 13.07 21.53 -1.35
C ARG A 403 13.21 20.56 -2.51
N TYR A 404 13.82 21.04 -3.57
CA TYR A 404 14.27 20.26 -4.71
C TYR A 404 15.79 20.23 -4.67
N ASP A 405 16.36 19.03 -4.72
CA ASP A 405 17.80 18.79 -4.59
C ASP A 405 18.26 17.92 -5.75
N MET A 406 19.21 18.42 -6.56
CA MET A 406 19.73 17.73 -7.75
C MET A 406 18.64 17.27 -8.75
N CYS A 407 17.53 18.00 -8.85
CA CYS A 407 16.44 17.67 -9.76
C CYS A 407 16.64 18.26 -11.16
N HIS A 408 16.02 17.63 -12.16
CA HIS A 408 15.97 18.12 -13.53
C HIS A 408 14.53 18.41 -13.98
N PHE A 409 14.25 19.64 -14.41
CA PHE A 409 12.93 20.10 -14.85
C PHE A 409 12.85 20.14 -16.38
N ARG A 410 12.01 19.30 -16.97
CA ARG A 410 11.99 19.13 -18.43
C ARG A 410 11.28 20.23 -19.18
N ASN A 411 10.24 20.83 -18.61
CA ASN A 411 9.35 21.74 -19.33
C ASN A 411 9.52 23.21 -18.95
N HIS A 412 10.25 23.51 -17.87
CA HIS A 412 10.30 24.84 -17.27
C HIS A 412 11.68 25.13 -16.71
N SER A 413 12.03 26.43 -16.67
CA SER A 413 13.12 26.92 -15.85
C SER A 413 12.79 26.75 -14.37
N GLN A 414 13.78 26.86 -13.46
CA GLN A 414 13.50 26.82 -12.02
C GLN A 414 12.50 27.91 -11.57
N GLN A 415 12.52 29.07 -12.24
CA GLN A 415 11.67 30.21 -11.89
C GLN A 415 10.21 29.96 -12.28
N ASP A 416 9.99 29.24 -13.39
CA ASP A 416 8.66 28.97 -13.93
C ASP A 416 8.10 27.62 -13.49
N PHE A 417 8.90 26.75 -12.86
CA PHE A 417 8.48 25.40 -12.49
C PHE A 417 7.39 25.37 -11.40
N ILE A 418 7.28 26.40 -10.57
CA ILE A 418 6.32 26.45 -9.46
C ILE A 418 5.12 27.31 -9.81
N ALA A 419 3.92 26.75 -9.62
CA ALA A 419 2.68 27.50 -9.62
C ALA A 419 2.21 27.77 -8.18
N GLY A 420 1.86 29.03 -7.87
CA GLY A 420 1.36 29.43 -6.55
C GLY A 420 2.43 30.04 -5.64
N SER A 421 2.50 29.60 -4.38
CA SER A 421 3.39 30.17 -3.34
C SER A 421 4.86 29.75 -3.51
N GLY A 422 5.50 30.21 -4.60
CA GLY A 422 6.89 29.89 -4.95
C GLY A 422 7.95 30.39 -3.96
N ASP A 423 7.63 31.40 -3.15
CA ASP A 423 8.49 31.94 -2.08
C ASP A 423 8.84 30.92 -0.99
N ARG A 424 8.14 29.78 -0.98
CA ARG A 424 8.27 28.69 0.00
C ARG A 424 8.99 27.47 -0.56
N VAL A 425 9.45 27.57 -1.80
CA VAL A 425 10.17 26.52 -2.50
C VAL A 425 11.63 26.91 -2.65
N SER A 426 12.52 25.95 -2.41
CA SER A 426 13.96 26.11 -2.59
C SER A 426 14.49 25.09 -3.58
N PHE A 427 15.45 25.53 -4.40
CA PHE A 427 16.16 24.71 -5.38
C PHE A 427 17.63 24.66 -5.01
N VAL A 428 18.20 23.45 -4.98
CA VAL A 428 19.62 23.20 -4.72
C VAL A 428 20.14 22.34 -5.86
N ASP A 429 21.13 22.86 -6.59
CA ASP A 429 21.82 22.16 -7.69
C ASP A 429 20.88 21.57 -8.77
N CYS A 430 19.71 22.19 -8.98
CA CYS A 430 18.74 21.76 -9.97
C CYS A 430 19.06 22.31 -11.37
N LEU A 431 18.60 21.62 -12.41
CA LEU A 431 18.70 22.05 -13.81
C LEU A 431 17.30 22.24 -14.40
N GLY A 432 17.12 23.26 -15.24
CA GLY A 432 15.88 23.48 -16.00
C GLY A 432 16.19 23.63 -17.49
N SER A 433 15.18 23.36 -18.33
CA SER A 433 15.24 23.56 -19.79
C SER A 433 15.18 25.02 -20.22
#